data_AF-A0AAV6ZKL0-F1
#
_entry.id   AF-A0AAV6ZKL0-F1
#
_cell.length_a   1.000
_cell.length_b   1.000
_cell.length_c   1.000
_cell.angle_alpha   90.00
_cell.angle_beta   90.00
_cell.angle_gamma   90.00
#
_symmetry.space_group_name_H-M   'P 1'
#
loop_
_entity.id
_entity.type
_entity.pdbx_description
1 polymer ?
#
loop_
_entity_poly.entity_id
_entity_poly.type
_entity_poly.pdbx_seq_one_letter_code
_entity_poly.pdbx_strand_id
1 'polypeptide(L)'
;MCVNITETQCDFTDKIQPFWRGHYMVRAELGEQRSSWVQVSDFQASKHTKIGPVQSLVVQPHAKALTVDFSPPFPSEPPLRYLLYYWKEGAENKVRDWGLWC
;
A
#
# COMPACT_ATOMS: atom_id res chain seq x y z
N MET A 1 18.68 -7.54 -6.11
CA MET A 1 19.57 -6.39 -5.89
C MET A 1 20.05 -5.97 -7.27
N CYS A 2 19.75 -4.75 -7.68
CA CYS A 2 20.11 -4.27 -9.02
C CYS A 2 21.60 -3.93 -9.06
N VAL A 3 22.27 -4.29 -10.13
CA VAL A 3 23.71 -4.06 -10.33
C VAL A 3 23.91 -3.69 -11.79
N ASN A 4 24.72 -2.65 -12.05
CA ASN A 4 25.08 -2.18 -13.39
C ASN A 4 23.87 -1.88 -14.28
N ILE A 5 22.83 -1.28 -13.71
CA ILE A 5 21.66 -0.80 -14.45
C ILE A 5 21.90 0.63 -14.93
N THR A 6 21.28 0.99 -16.05
CA THR A 6 21.34 2.36 -16.61
C THR A 6 20.14 3.21 -16.18
N GLU A 7 19.08 2.54 -15.75
CA GLU A 7 17.86 3.11 -15.22
C GLU A 7 18.08 3.74 -13.85
N THR A 8 17.29 4.77 -13.55
CA THR A 8 17.29 5.43 -12.23
C THR A 8 16.34 4.75 -11.23
N GLN A 9 15.82 3.58 -11.56
CA GLN A 9 14.89 2.80 -10.75
C GLN A 9 15.37 1.36 -10.58
N CYS A 10 15.24 0.83 -9.37
CA CYS A 10 15.49 -0.57 -9.06
C CYS A 10 14.25 -1.15 -8.38
N ASP A 11 13.69 -2.23 -8.95
CA ASP A 11 12.70 -3.04 -8.26
C ASP A 11 13.41 -4.05 -7.35
N PHE A 12 13.07 -4.01 -6.07
CA PHE A 12 13.60 -4.91 -5.05
C PHE A 12 12.48 -5.57 -4.23
N THR A 13 11.25 -5.61 -4.76
CA THR A 13 10.06 -6.14 -4.08
C THR A 13 10.30 -7.54 -3.51
N ASP A 14 10.95 -8.43 -4.26
CA ASP A 14 11.29 -9.80 -3.85
C ASP A 14 12.30 -9.92 -2.70
N LYS A 15 12.88 -8.79 -2.27
CA LYS A 15 13.89 -8.71 -1.20
C LYS A 15 13.38 -7.93 0.01
N ILE A 16 12.13 -7.45 -0.02
CA ILE A 16 11.53 -6.70 1.08
C ILE A 16 10.92 -7.67 2.10
N GLN A 17 11.26 -7.45 3.37
CA GLN A 17 10.53 -8.04 4.50
C GLN A 17 9.65 -6.94 5.13
N PRO A 18 8.31 -7.10 5.20
CA PRO A 18 7.40 -6.01 5.57
C PRO A 18 7.72 -5.28 6.87
N PHE A 19 8.17 -6.02 7.88
CA PHE A 19 8.42 -5.51 9.23
C PHE A 19 9.88 -5.13 9.48
N TRP A 20 10.77 -5.31 8.50
CA TRP A 20 12.17 -4.97 8.67
C TRP A 20 12.43 -3.54 8.25
N ARG A 21 13.26 -2.84 9.03
CA ARG A 21 13.79 -1.54 8.62
C ARG A 21 15.03 -1.79 7.75
N GLY A 22 14.94 -1.39 6.49
CA GLY A 22 16.04 -1.49 5.54
C GLY A 22 16.79 -0.17 5.41
N HIS A 23 18.11 -0.29 5.28
CA HIS A 23 18.99 0.80 4.87
C HIS A 23 19.44 0.51 3.44
N TYR A 24 19.18 1.45 2.54
CA TYR A 24 19.45 1.26 1.11
C TYR A 24 20.50 2.28 0.66
N MET A 25 21.44 1.82 -0.16
CA MET A 25 22.52 2.66 -0.68
C MET A 25 22.64 2.46 -2.18
N VAL A 26 22.95 3.54 -2.88
CA VAL A 26 23.18 3.55 -4.33
C VAL A 26 24.48 4.27 -4.66
N ARG A 27 25.13 3.87 -5.75
CA ARG A 27 26.27 4.58 -6.33
C ARG A 27 26.19 4.49 -7.85
N ALA A 28 26.86 5.40 -8.54
CA ALA A 28 27.06 5.36 -9.97
C ALA A 28 28.46 4.84 -10.32
N GLU A 29 28.58 4.14 -11.45
CA GLU A 29 29.85 3.68 -12.00
C GLU A 29 29.98 4.13 -13.46
N LEU A 30 31.16 4.61 -13.86
CA LEU A 30 31.50 4.99 -15.23
C LEU A 30 32.89 4.44 -15.57
N GLY A 31 32.92 3.32 -16.30
CA GLY A 31 34.17 2.58 -16.52
C GLY A 31 34.77 2.14 -15.19
N GLU A 32 35.99 2.58 -14.89
CA GLU A 32 36.66 2.28 -13.61
C GLU A 32 36.31 3.27 -12.48
N GLN A 33 35.66 4.39 -12.81
CA GLN A 33 35.29 5.41 -11.84
C GLN A 33 34.02 5.01 -11.08
N ARG A 34 33.99 5.30 -9.77
CA ARG A 34 32.86 5.02 -8.88
C ARG A 34 32.56 6.24 -8.02
N SER A 35 31.29 6.63 -7.95
CA SER A 35 30.86 7.67 -7.02
C SER A 35 30.91 7.16 -5.57
N SER A 36 30.84 8.09 -4.61
CA SER A 36 30.50 7.75 -3.23
C SER A 36 29.13 7.07 -3.17
N TRP A 37 28.94 6.23 -2.15
CA TRP A 37 27.63 5.68 -1.82
C TRP A 37 26.74 6.79 -1.25
N VAL A 38 25.50 6.86 -1.73
CA VAL A 38 24.44 7.71 -1.18
C VAL A 38 23.46 6.83 -0.45
N GLN A 39 23.22 7.13 0.82
CA GLN A 39 22.23 6.43 1.65
C GLN A 39 20.85 7.06 1.45
N VAL A 40 19.85 6.21 1.22
CA VAL A 40 18.44 6.59 1.15
C VAL A 40 17.86 6.63 2.58
N SER A 41 16.85 7.48 2.79
CA SER A 41 16.07 7.51 4.03
C SER A 41 15.60 6.10 4.44
N ASP A 42 15.56 5.86 5.76
CA ASP A 42 15.12 4.59 6.31
C ASP A 42 13.74 4.18 5.76
N PHE A 43 13.64 2.92 5.33
CA PHE A 43 12.41 2.39 4.75
C PHE A 43 11.95 1.12 5.47
N GLN A 44 10.66 1.06 5.80
CA GLN A 44 9.99 -0.12 6.33
C GLN A 44 8.65 -0.24 5.59
N ALA A 45 8.47 -1.32 4.84
CA ALA A 45 7.32 -1.44 3.93
C ALA A 45 5.98 -1.42 4.67
N SER A 46 5.88 -2.04 5.85
CA SER A 46 4.66 -1.99 6.69
C SER A 46 4.24 -0.57 7.12
N LYS A 47 5.15 0.41 7.10
CA LYS A 47 4.87 1.80 7.48
C LYS A 47 4.81 2.77 6.30
N HIS A 48 5.63 2.54 5.28
CA HIS A 48 5.82 3.50 4.20
C HIS A 48 5.12 3.11 2.90
N THR A 49 4.63 1.87 2.77
CA THR A 49 3.84 1.45 1.61
C THR A 49 2.49 2.17 1.60
N LYS A 50 2.15 2.78 0.47
CA LYS A 50 0.81 3.28 0.20
C LYS A 50 -0.04 2.13 -0.32
N ILE A 51 -1.10 1.79 0.41
CA ILE A 51 -2.05 0.75 0.02
C ILE A 51 -3.11 1.37 -0.88
N GLY A 52 -3.39 0.72 -2.02
CA GLY A 52 -4.47 1.12 -2.92
C GLY A 52 -5.87 0.94 -2.30
N PRO A 53 -6.93 1.39 -2.99
CA PRO A 53 -8.30 1.16 -2.55
C PRO A 53 -8.65 -0.35 -2.55
N VAL A 54 -9.80 -0.69 -1.97
CA VAL A 54 -10.39 -2.03 -2.13
C VAL A 54 -10.49 -2.42 -3.61
N GLN A 55 -10.28 -3.70 -3.92
CA GLN A 55 -10.30 -4.20 -5.30
C GLN A 55 -11.68 -4.13 -5.92
N SER A 56 -12.72 -4.38 -5.12
CA SER A 56 -14.12 -4.25 -5.51
C SER A 56 -14.93 -3.59 -4.41
N LEU A 57 -15.97 -2.88 -4.80
CA LEU A 57 -17.00 -2.35 -3.92
C LEU A 57 -18.33 -2.43 -4.67
N VAL A 58 -19.25 -3.25 -4.17
CA VAL A 58 -20.59 -3.42 -4.71
C VAL A 58 -21.58 -3.07 -3.62
N VAL A 59 -22.52 -2.18 -3.95
CA VAL A 59 -23.61 -1.80 -3.05
C VAL A 59 -24.92 -2.25 -3.68
N GLN A 60 -25.63 -3.15 -3.01
CA GLN A 60 -26.90 -3.67 -3.49
C GLN A 60 -28.04 -3.17 -2.62
N PRO A 61 -29.04 -2.46 -3.20
CA PRO A 61 -30.20 -2.04 -2.46
C PRO A 61 -31.20 -3.17 -2.27
N HIS A 62 -31.74 -3.25 -1.06
CA HIS A 62 -32.89 -4.09 -0.71
C HIS A 62 -33.98 -3.21 -0.09
N ALA A 63 -35.18 -3.76 0.09
CA ALA A 63 -36.37 -3.00 0.53
C ALA A 63 -36.15 -2.17 1.83
N LYS A 64 -35.30 -2.63 2.75
CA LYS A 64 -35.00 -1.93 4.03
C LYS A 64 -33.52 -1.96 4.42
N ALA A 65 -32.64 -2.39 3.51
CA ALA A 65 -31.24 -2.60 3.82
C ALA A 65 -30.38 -2.32 2.58
N LEU A 66 -29.11 -2.06 2.81
CA LEU A 66 -28.08 -2.07 1.78
C LEU A 66 -27.09 -3.17 2.13
N THR A 67 -26.78 -4.02 1.16
CA THR A 67 -25.67 -4.96 1.26
C THR A 67 -24.44 -4.31 0.65
N VAL A 68 -23.30 -4.37 1.35
CA VAL A 68 -22.04 -3.80 0.90
C VAL A 68 -21.01 -4.92 0.84
N ASP A 69 -20.66 -5.33 -0.38
CA ASP A 69 -19.65 -6.35 -0.64
C ASP A 69 -18.37 -5.68 -1.14
N PHE A 70 -17.22 -6.04 -0.57
CA PHE A 70 -15.92 -5.52 -1.01
C PHE A 70 -14.83 -6.56 -0.84
N SER A 71 -13.76 -6.44 -1.62
CA SER A 71 -12.58 -7.31 -1.50
C SER A 71 -11.32 -6.52 -1.14
N PRO A 72 -10.42 -7.13 -0.35
CA PRO A 72 -9.18 -6.47 0.06
C PRO A 72 -8.29 -6.13 -1.15
N PRO A 73 -7.42 -5.10 -1.05
CA PRO A 73 -6.47 -4.75 -2.10
C PRO A 73 -5.45 -5.86 -2.39
N PHE A 74 -5.13 -6.69 -1.39
CA PHE A 74 -4.23 -7.83 -1.46
C PHE A 74 -4.51 -8.80 -0.30
N PRO A 75 -4.14 -10.09 -0.42
CA PRO A 75 -4.19 -11.02 0.71
C PRO A 75 -3.26 -10.54 1.83
N SER A 76 -3.78 -10.39 3.05
CA SER A 76 -3.03 -9.87 4.19
C SER A 76 -3.24 -10.72 5.44
N GLU A 77 -2.15 -11.04 6.16
CA GLU A 77 -2.20 -11.62 7.51
C GLU A 77 -1.39 -10.72 8.48
N PRO A 78 -2.01 -10.13 9.53
CA PRO A 78 -3.42 -10.21 9.88
C PRO A 78 -4.34 -9.50 8.86
N PRO A 79 -5.65 -9.81 8.84
CA PRO A 79 -6.60 -9.12 7.98
C PRO A 79 -6.60 -7.60 8.18
N LEU A 80 -6.78 -6.86 7.09
CA LEU A 80 -6.99 -5.42 7.14
C LEU A 80 -8.30 -5.09 7.85
N ARG A 81 -8.29 -3.97 8.58
CA ARG A 81 -9.51 -3.40 9.19
C ARG A 81 -10.03 -2.28 8.32
N TYR A 82 -11.34 -2.27 8.11
CA TYR A 82 -12.00 -1.31 7.24
C TYR A 82 -12.88 -0.37 8.04
N LEU A 83 -12.96 0.87 7.57
CA LEU A 83 -13.86 1.89 8.10
C LEU A 83 -14.84 2.28 7.00
N LEU A 84 -16.12 2.00 7.22
CA LEU A 84 -17.16 2.27 6.24
C LEU A 84 -17.79 3.63 6.50
N TYR A 85 -17.87 4.45 5.46
CA TYR A 85 -18.58 5.72 5.46
C TYR A 85 -19.72 5.67 4.45
N TYR A 86 -20.92 6.03 4.86
CA TYR A 86 -22.09 6.10 3.99
C TYR A 86 -22.90 7.37 4.24
N TRP A 87 -23.59 7.85 3.21
CA TRP A 87 -24.43 9.04 3.26
C TRP A 87 -25.51 8.95 2.19
N LYS A 88 -26.61 9.68 2.38
CA LYS A 88 -27.59 9.91 1.33
C LYS A 88 -27.13 11.09 0.48
N GLU A 89 -27.38 11.03 -0.82
CA GLU A 89 -27.10 12.17 -1.71
C GLU A 89 -27.79 13.45 -1.19
N GLY A 90 -27.06 14.56 -1.17
CA GLY A 90 -27.50 15.84 -0.61
C GLY A 90 -27.45 15.94 0.92
N ALA A 91 -27.05 14.90 1.65
CA ALA A 91 -26.82 14.99 3.09
C ALA A 91 -25.47 15.65 3.40
N GLU A 92 -25.46 16.58 4.36
CA GLU A 92 -24.23 17.23 4.83
C GLU A 92 -23.36 16.29 5.69
N ASN A 93 -23.98 15.30 6.33
CA ASN A 93 -23.32 14.42 7.30
C ASN A 93 -23.13 13.00 6.76
N LYS A 94 -21.91 12.48 6.91
CA LYS A 94 -21.58 11.08 6.68
C LYS A 94 -21.78 10.29 7.96
N VAL A 95 -22.42 9.13 7.85
CA VAL A 95 -22.49 8.15 8.94
C VAL A 95 -21.29 7.22 8.84
N ARG A 96 -20.72 6.87 10.00
CA ARG A 96 -19.54 6.02 10.13
C ARG A 96 -19.91 4.73 10.84
N ASP A 97 -19.49 3.59 10.31
CA ASP A 97 -19.71 2.28 10.92
C ASP A 97 -18.40 1.51 11.14
N TRP A 98 -18.26 0.92 12.33
CA TRP A 98 -17.15 0.08 12.75
C TRP A 98 -17.58 -1.39 12.68
N GLY A 99 -17.74 -1.93 11.47
CA GLY A 99 -17.96 -3.37 11.36
C GLY A 99 -16.65 -4.14 11.51
N LEU A 100 -16.70 -5.22 12.30
CA LEU A 100 -15.69 -6.28 12.28
C LEU A 100 -15.96 -7.13 11.03
N TRP A 101 -15.63 -6.58 9.86
CA TRP A 101 -15.71 -7.29 8.59
C TRP A 101 -14.45 -8.15 8.47
N CYS A 102 -14.55 -9.42 8.88
CA CYS A 102 -13.48 -10.43 8.81
C CYS A 102 -13.59 -11.23 7.51
#